data_AF-A0A6A0H4U1-F1
#
_entry.id   AF-A0A6A0H4U1-F1
#
_cell.length_a   1.000
_cell.length_b   1.000
_cell.length_c   1.000
_cell.angle_alpha   90.00
_cell.angle_beta   90.00
_cell.angle_gamma   90.00
#
_symmetry.space_group_name_H-M   'P 1'
#
loop_
_entity.id
_entity.type
_entity.pdbx_description
1 polymer ?
#
loop_
_entity_poly.entity_id
_entity_poly.type
_entity_poly.pdbx_seq_one_letter_code
_entity_poly.pdbx_strand_id
1 'polypeptide(L)'
;MSVSAAQNAPAVKSKKSLAKQGLKNIVLVDGVRTPFLMSGTAYQKLMPHDLVRHALKGLADRLQLDKSAVDYICVGTVIAEVKTSNVAREGALGAGYGLSTPAHTVAMACISSNVALTTCIGYMQAGVYDACVAGGVETMSDVPIRHSRQMRALMLKLSRAKNM
;
A
#
# COMPACT_ATOMS: atom_id res chain seq x y z
N MET A 1 49.24 -21.31 46.12
CA MET A 1 49.00 -20.23 45.13
C MET A 1 49.39 -20.82 43.78
N SER A 2 48.56 -20.94 42.75
CA SER A 2 47.38 -20.20 42.32
C SER A 2 46.55 -21.08 41.39
N VAL A 3 45.23 -20.97 41.51
CA VAL A 3 44.19 -21.68 40.76
C VAL A 3 44.23 -21.28 39.28
N SER A 4 44.37 -22.24 38.36
CA SER A 4 44.08 -22.02 36.94
C SER A 4 42.65 -22.49 36.68
N ALA A 5 41.69 -21.57 36.83
CA ALA A 5 40.32 -21.79 36.41
C ALA A 5 40.20 -21.40 34.93
N ALA A 6 40.37 -22.38 34.05
CA ALA A 6 40.03 -22.21 32.64
C ALA A 6 38.51 -21.94 32.54
N GLN A 7 38.20 -20.75 32.03
CA GLN A 7 36.86 -20.23 31.85
C GLN A 7 36.10 -21.08 30.81
N ASN A 8 35.14 -21.88 31.25
CA ASN A 8 34.11 -22.43 30.38
C ASN A 8 33.07 -21.32 30.12
N ALA A 9 33.27 -20.56 29.04
CA ALA A 9 32.21 -19.69 28.53
C ALA A 9 31.07 -20.57 27.98
N PRO A 10 29.80 -20.34 28.37
CA PRO A 10 28.68 -21.13 27.86
C PRO A 10 28.48 -20.85 26.37
N ALA A 11 28.45 -21.92 25.56
CA ALA A 11 28.15 -21.83 24.13
C ALA A 11 26.78 -21.18 23.91
N VAL A 12 26.75 -20.05 23.21
CA VAL A 12 25.51 -19.38 22.80
C VAL A 12 24.75 -20.30 21.85
N LYS A 13 23.63 -20.86 22.31
CA LYS A 13 22.76 -21.70 21.49
C LYS A 13 22.20 -20.88 20.34
N SER A 14 22.64 -21.16 19.11
CA SER A 14 22.10 -20.55 17.89
C SER A 14 20.60 -20.87 17.76
N LYS A 15 19.76 -19.84 17.62
CA LYS A 15 18.31 -19.99 17.44
C LYS A 15 18.05 -20.68 16.10
N LYS A 16 17.07 -21.60 16.05
CA LYS A 16 16.69 -22.31 14.81
C LYS A 16 16.33 -21.31 13.70
N SER A 17 16.91 -21.49 12.51
CA SER A 17 16.53 -20.72 11.31
C SER A 17 15.15 -21.14 10.83
N LEU A 18 14.30 -20.16 10.53
CA LEU A 18 12.90 -20.35 10.12
C LEU A 18 12.70 -20.22 8.60
N ALA A 19 13.74 -19.87 7.84
CA ALA A 19 13.65 -19.72 6.40
C ALA A 19 13.38 -21.08 5.74
N LYS A 20 12.36 -21.15 4.89
CA LYS A 20 12.03 -22.37 4.13
C LYS A 20 13.08 -22.62 3.06
N GLN A 21 13.68 -23.81 3.07
CA GLN A 21 14.61 -24.23 2.03
C GLN A 21 13.85 -24.44 0.70
N GLY A 22 14.46 -24.03 -0.42
CA GLY A 22 13.91 -24.24 -1.77
C GLY A 22 12.97 -23.14 -2.30
N LEU A 23 12.69 -22.08 -1.52
CA LEU A 23 11.95 -20.91 -1.99
C LEU A 23 12.89 -19.69 -2.09
N LYS A 24 12.66 -18.83 -3.09
CA LYS A 24 13.34 -17.53 -3.15
C LYS A 24 12.93 -16.69 -1.94
N ASN A 25 13.91 -16.09 -1.27
CA ASN A 25 13.64 -15.17 -0.17
C ASN A 25 13.05 -13.87 -0.70
N ILE A 26 11.97 -13.43 -0.09
CA ILE A 26 11.37 -12.11 -0.33
C ILE A 26 11.78 -11.20 0.82
N VAL A 27 12.26 -10.02 0.48
CA VAL A 27 12.81 -9.07 1.45
C VAL A 27 12.10 -7.72 1.32
N LEU A 28 12.03 -7.00 2.44
CA LEU A 28 11.63 -5.60 2.45
C LEU A 28 12.88 -4.74 2.25
N VAL A 29 12.91 -3.97 1.16
CA VAL A 29 14.04 -3.06 0.88
C VAL A 29 13.98 -1.82 1.77
N ASP A 30 12.86 -1.09 1.72
CA ASP A 30 12.59 0.05 2.60
C ASP A 30 11.08 0.34 2.64
N GLY A 31 10.64 1.18 3.58
CA GLY A 31 9.26 1.60 3.75
C GLY A 31 9.13 3.08 4.09
N VAL A 32 8.10 3.72 3.55
CA VAL A 32 7.77 5.12 3.83
C VAL A 32 6.29 5.29 4.13
N ARG A 33 5.94 6.42 4.73
CA ARG A 33 4.54 6.84 4.93
C ARG A 33 4.46 8.36 4.95
N THR A 34 3.29 8.87 4.63
CA THR A 34 2.96 10.26 4.95
C THR A 34 2.81 10.43 6.47
N PRO A 35 2.97 11.65 7.01
CA PRO A 35 2.56 11.95 8.38
C PRO A 35 1.08 11.62 8.59
N PHE A 36 0.75 10.92 9.67
CA PHE A 36 -0.64 10.65 10.04
C PHE A 36 -1.21 11.89 10.73
N LEU A 37 -2.20 12.51 10.10
CA LEU A 37 -2.84 13.73 10.56
C LEU A 37 -4.28 13.43 10.97
N MET A 38 -4.84 14.26 11.84
CA MET A 38 -6.27 14.16 12.16
C MET A 38 -7.11 14.52 10.94
N SER A 39 -8.21 13.80 10.74
CA SER A 39 -9.18 14.05 9.66
C SER A 39 -9.72 15.48 9.74
N GLY A 40 -9.94 16.11 8.58
CA GLY A 40 -10.41 17.50 8.51
C GLY A 40 -9.34 18.56 8.83
N THR A 41 -8.06 18.19 8.88
CA THR A 41 -6.95 19.12 9.07
C THR A 41 -6.19 19.37 7.74
N ALA A 42 -4.86 19.21 7.70
CA ALA A 42 -4.05 19.65 6.56
C ALA A 42 -4.29 18.87 5.26
N TYR A 43 -4.81 17.64 5.32
CA TYR A 43 -5.15 16.84 4.12
C TYR A 43 -6.58 17.05 3.62
N GLN A 44 -7.35 17.97 4.19
CA GLN A 44 -8.79 18.12 3.86
C GLN A 44 -9.08 18.43 2.39
N LYS A 45 -8.11 19.02 1.66
CA LYS A 45 -8.25 19.39 0.25
C LYS A 45 -7.64 18.36 -0.71
N LEU A 46 -7.17 17.22 -0.19
CA LEU A 46 -6.51 16.18 -0.97
C LEU A 46 -7.44 14.98 -1.14
N MET A 47 -7.40 14.37 -2.32
CA MET A 47 -8.06 13.10 -2.58
C MET A 47 -7.17 11.93 -2.16
N PRO A 48 -7.72 10.71 -1.97
CA PRO A 48 -6.93 9.55 -1.57
C PRO A 48 -5.73 9.29 -2.51
N HIS A 49 -5.92 9.42 -3.82
CA HIS A 49 -4.85 9.18 -4.78
C HIS A 49 -3.70 10.19 -4.70
N ASP A 50 -3.95 11.42 -4.21
CA ASP A 50 -2.88 12.41 -3.96
C ASP A 50 -1.96 11.93 -2.84
N LEU A 51 -2.53 11.36 -1.77
CA LEU A 51 -1.75 10.81 -0.66
C LEU A 51 -0.94 9.58 -1.10
N VAL A 52 -1.50 8.72 -1.96
CA VAL A 52 -0.75 7.62 -2.61
C VAL A 52 0.40 8.18 -3.42
N ARG A 53 0.14 9.19 -4.26
CA ARG A 53 1.15 9.86 -5.09
C ARG A 53 2.29 10.39 -4.22
N HIS A 54 1.99 11.07 -3.12
CA HIS A 54 3.00 11.59 -2.20
C HIS A 54 3.82 10.48 -1.55
N ALA A 55 3.19 9.40 -1.07
CA ALA A 55 3.88 8.26 -0.48
C ALA A 55 4.80 7.56 -1.50
N LEU A 56 4.30 7.31 -2.71
CA LEU A 56 5.05 6.66 -3.79
C LEU A 56 6.24 7.51 -4.27
N LYS A 57 6.06 8.84 -4.40
CA LYS A 57 7.19 9.74 -4.69
C LYS A 57 8.22 9.72 -3.56
N GLY A 58 7.77 9.83 -2.31
CA GLY A 58 8.67 9.77 -1.16
C GLY A 58 9.47 8.46 -1.09
N LEU A 59 8.89 7.34 -1.50
CA LEU A 59 9.59 6.05 -1.59
C LEU A 59 10.66 6.10 -2.68
N ALA A 60 10.27 6.53 -3.89
CA ALA A 60 11.17 6.60 -5.03
C ALA A 60 12.35 7.56 -4.78
N ASP A 61 12.08 8.73 -4.20
CA ASP A 61 13.08 9.75 -3.89
C ASP A 61 14.06 9.26 -2.80
N ARG A 62 13.53 8.62 -1.75
CA ARG A 62 14.35 8.08 -0.64
C ARG A 62 15.29 6.97 -1.09
N LEU A 63 14.82 6.10 -1.99
CA LEU A 63 15.60 4.99 -2.53
C LEU A 63 16.45 5.37 -3.74
N GLN A 64 16.27 6.57 -4.30
CA GLN A 64 16.75 6.92 -5.64
C GLN A 64 16.38 5.84 -6.68
N LEU A 65 15.15 5.33 -6.55
CA LEU A 65 14.66 4.17 -7.27
C LEU A 65 14.40 4.50 -8.75
N ASP A 66 14.96 3.69 -9.64
CA ASP A 66 14.45 3.64 -11.01
C ASP A 66 13.05 3.03 -11.00
N LYS A 67 12.05 3.84 -11.36
CA LYS A 67 10.65 3.44 -11.37
C LYS A 67 10.36 2.34 -12.40
N SER A 68 11.23 2.16 -13.41
CA SER A 68 11.13 1.08 -14.38
C SER A 68 11.38 -0.30 -13.76
N ALA A 69 12.10 -0.35 -12.64
CA ALA A 69 12.39 -1.57 -11.90
C ALA A 69 11.20 -2.10 -11.08
N VAL A 70 10.08 -1.38 -11.03
CA VAL A 70 8.87 -1.83 -10.34
C VAL A 70 7.92 -2.49 -11.33
N ASP A 71 7.71 -3.79 -11.14
CA ASP A 71 6.84 -4.61 -11.98
C ASP A 71 5.37 -4.45 -11.61
N TYR A 72 5.07 -4.22 -10.34
CA TYR A 72 3.71 -4.23 -9.83
C TYR A 72 3.47 -3.31 -8.64
N ILE A 73 2.29 -2.68 -8.57
CA ILE A 73 1.89 -1.83 -7.44
C ILE A 73 0.54 -2.28 -6.89
N CYS A 74 0.46 -2.48 -5.57
CA CYS A 74 -0.80 -2.77 -4.90
C CYS A 74 -1.02 -1.81 -3.72
N VAL A 75 -2.20 -1.19 -3.65
CA VAL A 75 -2.54 -0.25 -2.58
C VAL A 75 -3.86 -0.64 -1.94
N GLY A 76 -3.87 -0.75 -0.62
CA GLY A 76 -5.08 -0.98 0.16
C GLY A 76 -5.84 0.32 0.48
N THR A 77 -7.17 0.33 0.33
CA THR A 77 -8.03 1.43 0.80
C THR A 77 -9.42 0.91 1.15
N VAL A 78 -10.13 1.54 2.09
CA VAL A 78 -11.50 1.11 2.49
C VAL A 78 -12.55 2.03 1.90
N ILE A 79 -12.39 3.35 2.06
CA ILE A 79 -13.36 4.32 1.53
C ILE A 79 -12.96 4.65 0.09
N ALA A 80 -13.61 3.97 -0.85
CA ALA A 80 -13.37 4.18 -2.27
C ALA A 80 -13.88 5.54 -2.74
N GLU A 81 -13.00 6.31 -3.39
CA GLU A 81 -13.37 7.52 -4.11
C GLU A 81 -13.84 7.16 -5.52
N VAL A 82 -15.06 7.57 -5.88
CA VAL A 82 -15.72 7.19 -7.14
C VAL A 82 -15.00 7.71 -8.38
N LYS A 83 -14.30 8.85 -8.27
CA LYS A 83 -13.48 9.39 -9.37
C LYS A 83 -12.19 8.60 -9.60
N THR A 84 -11.72 7.87 -8.58
CA THR A 84 -10.46 7.12 -8.62
C THR A 84 -10.69 5.69 -8.14
N SER A 85 -11.54 4.95 -8.87
CA SER A 85 -11.93 3.57 -8.51
C SER A 85 -10.74 2.65 -8.28
N ASN A 86 -9.63 2.86 -8.99
CA ASN A 86 -8.35 2.19 -8.75
C ASN A 86 -7.34 3.23 -8.24
N VAL A 87 -7.42 3.55 -6.95
CA VAL A 87 -6.56 4.56 -6.31
C VAL A 87 -5.07 4.24 -6.45
N ALA A 88 -4.72 2.96 -6.55
CA ALA A 88 -3.34 2.52 -6.75
C ALA A 88 -2.83 3.00 -8.11
N ARG A 89 -3.62 2.81 -9.16
CA ARG A 89 -3.26 3.20 -10.53
C ARG A 89 -3.16 4.71 -10.68
N GLU A 90 -4.15 5.45 -10.20
CA GLU A 90 -4.15 6.92 -10.29
C GLU A 90 -2.98 7.52 -9.52
N GLY A 91 -2.72 7.02 -8.30
CA GLY A 91 -1.58 7.44 -7.50
C GLY A 91 -0.23 7.11 -8.13
N ALA A 92 -0.09 5.91 -8.71
CA ALA A 92 1.13 5.48 -9.39
C ALA A 92 1.46 6.34 -10.62
N LEU A 93 0.46 6.62 -11.47
CA LEU A 93 0.62 7.50 -12.62
C LEU A 93 0.98 8.92 -12.17
N GLY A 94 0.29 9.45 -11.16
CA GLY A 94 0.63 10.75 -10.58
C GLY A 94 2.03 10.82 -9.98
N ALA A 95 2.55 9.71 -9.46
CA ALA A 95 3.91 9.58 -8.95
C ALA A 95 4.97 9.40 -10.06
N GLY A 96 4.56 9.19 -11.30
CA GLY A 96 5.42 9.04 -12.46
C GLY A 96 5.97 7.63 -12.66
N TYR A 97 5.28 6.60 -12.14
CA TYR A 97 5.57 5.21 -12.52
C TYR A 97 5.12 4.95 -13.96
N GLY A 98 5.74 3.98 -14.62
CA GLY A 98 5.51 3.69 -16.04
C GLY A 98 4.07 3.26 -16.33
N LEU A 99 3.59 3.59 -17.53
CA LEU A 99 2.28 3.08 -18.01
C LEU A 99 2.26 1.55 -18.06
N SER A 100 3.41 0.93 -18.29
CA SER A 100 3.63 -0.52 -18.32
C SER A 100 3.53 -1.18 -16.94
N THR A 101 3.72 -0.46 -15.83
CA THR A 101 3.63 -1.01 -14.47
C THR A 101 2.17 -1.14 -14.04
N PRO A 102 1.56 -2.34 -14.08
CA PRO A 102 0.19 -2.55 -13.60
C PRO A 102 0.04 -2.18 -12.12
N ALA A 103 -1.16 -1.72 -11.76
CA ALA A 103 -1.51 -1.43 -10.39
C ALA A 103 -2.98 -1.77 -10.11
N HIS A 104 -3.28 -2.29 -8.91
CA HIS A 104 -4.65 -2.47 -8.47
C HIS A 104 -4.86 -2.10 -7.00
N THR A 105 -6.12 -1.85 -6.68
CA THR A 105 -6.57 -1.52 -5.34
C THR A 105 -7.24 -2.71 -4.68
N VAL A 106 -6.92 -2.95 -3.41
CA VAL A 106 -7.55 -3.98 -2.58
C VAL A 106 -8.27 -3.36 -1.39
N ALA A 107 -9.30 -4.03 -0.90
CA ALA A 107 -10.04 -3.60 0.27
C ALA A 107 -10.33 -4.79 1.18
N MET A 108 -9.86 -4.70 2.42
CA MET A 108 -10.14 -5.63 3.51
C MET A 108 -10.09 -4.88 4.85
N ALA A 109 -10.99 -3.91 5.03
CA ALA A 109 -11.10 -3.10 6.24
C ALA A 109 -9.73 -2.57 6.74
N CYS A 110 -9.50 -2.57 8.05
CA CYS A 110 -8.27 -2.06 8.67
C CYS A 110 -6.99 -2.76 8.18
N ILE A 111 -7.10 -3.96 7.60
CA ILE A 111 -5.96 -4.75 7.14
C ILE A 111 -5.73 -4.65 5.63
N SER A 112 -6.40 -3.71 4.94
CA SER A 112 -6.27 -3.54 3.48
C SER A 112 -4.82 -3.38 3.02
N SER A 113 -3.98 -2.64 3.75
CA SER A 113 -2.55 -2.50 3.45
C SER A 113 -1.76 -3.80 3.63
N ASN A 114 -2.12 -4.62 4.63
CA ASN A 114 -1.52 -5.95 4.81
C ASN A 114 -1.94 -6.92 3.70
N VAL A 115 -3.17 -6.80 3.21
CA VAL A 115 -3.62 -7.55 2.03
C VAL A 115 -2.82 -7.13 0.81
N ALA A 116 -2.58 -5.84 0.60
CA ALA A 116 -1.76 -5.37 -0.52
C ALA A 116 -0.34 -5.96 -0.47
N LEU A 117 0.28 -5.99 0.71
CA LEU A 117 1.57 -6.64 0.93
C LEU A 117 1.53 -8.14 0.64
N THR A 118 0.51 -8.84 1.17
CA THR A 118 0.33 -10.28 0.98
C THR A 118 0.10 -10.63 -0.49
N THR A 119 -0.67 -9.82 -1.22
CA THR A 119 -0.89 -9.97 -2.67
C THR A 119 0.43 -9.84 -3.44
N CYS A 120 1.24 -8.82 -3.13
CA CYS A 120 2.55 -8.65 -3.76
C CYS A 120 3.49 -9.83 -3.47
N ILE A 121 3.56 -10.27 -2.20
CA ILE A 121 4.32 -11.46 -1.80
C ILE A 121 3.84 -12.70 -2.57
N GLY A 122 2.53 -12.88 -2.72
CA GLY A 122 1.95 -13.99 -3.48
C GLY A 122 2.41 -14.00 -4.94
N TYR A 123 2.41 -12.84 -5.60
CA TYR A 123 2.93 -12.73 -6.98
C TYR A 123 4.43 -13.02 -7.08
N MET A 124 5.22 -12.54 -6.13
CA MET A 124 6.67 -12.80 -6.08
C MET A 124 6.98 -14.28 -5.81
N GLN A 125 6.24 -14.92 -4.91
CA GLN A 125 6.38 -16.35 -4.63
C GLN A 125 5.98 -17.21 -5.84
N ALA A 126 4.99 -16.77 -6.61
CA ALA A 126 4.57 -17.42 -7.84
C ALA A 126 5.53 -17.17 -9.02
N GLY A 127 6.53 -16.30 -8.86
CA GLY A 127 7.49 -15.95 -9.92
C GLY A 127 6.88 -15.09 -11.04
N VAL A 128 5.77 -14.40 -10.77
CA VAL A 128 5.11 -13.52 -11.74
C VAL A 128 5.84 -12.18 -11.86
N TYR A 129 6.31 -11.66 -10.72
CA TYR A 129 7.00 -10.37 -10.60
C TYR A 129 8.20 -10.51 -9.65
N ASP A 130 9.27 -9.76 -9.89
CA ASP A 130 10.47 -9.76 -9.05
C ASP A 130 10.52 -8.55 -8.10
N ALA A 131 9.88 -7.44 -8.48
CA ALA A 131 9.84 -6.22 -7.68
C ALA A 131 8.43 -5.60 -7.62
N CYS A 132 7.88 -5.53 -6.41
CA CYS A 132 6.54 -5.00 -6.15
C CYS A 132 6.59 -3.87 -5.13
N VAL A 133 5.70 -2.88 -5.27
CA VAL A 133 5.43 -1.86 -4.24
C VAL A 133 4.05 -2.12 -3.64
N ALA A 134 4.01 -2.36 -2.33
CA ALA A 134 2.79 -2.51 -1.57
C ALA A 134 2.59 -1.31 -0.64
N GLY A 135 1.33 -0.92 -0.42
CA GLY A 135 1.02 0.15 0.53
C GLY A 135 -0.46 0.24 0.86
N GLY A 136 -0.85 1.39 1.41
CA GLY A 136 -2.24 1.70 1.69
C GLY A 136 -2.48 3.19 1.79
N VAL A 137 -3.74 3.57 1.65
CA VAL A 137 -4.19 4.95 1.80
C VAL A 137 -5.59 5.00 2.37
N GLU A 138 -5.86 6.05 3.13
CA GLU A 138 -7.21 6.36 3.59
C GLU A 138 -7.38 7.87 3.73
N THR A 139 -8.59 8.37 3.46
CA THR A 139 -8.96 9.74 3.84
C THR A 139 -10.35 9.74 4.46
N MET A 140 -10.41 10.26 5.68
CA MET A 140 -11.66 10.48 6.41
C MET A 140 -12.12 11.94 6.31
N SER A 141 -11.44 12.76 5.51
CA SER A 141 -11.77 14.18 5.35
C SER A 141 -12.83 14.43 4.27
N ASP A 142 -13.03 13.47 3.38
CA ASP A 142 -14.00 13.55 2.27
C ASP A 142 -14.82 12.25 2.19
N VAL A 143 -15.52 11.94 3.28
CA VAL A 143 -16.33 10.71 3.35
C VAL A 143 -17.65 10.92 2.60
N PRO A 144 -18.08 9.99 1.71
CA PRO A 144 -19.34 10.12 0.99
C PRO A 144 -20.56 10.23 1.91
N ILE A 145 -21.40 11.24 1.67
CA ILE A 145 -22.67 11.41 2.40
C ILE A 145 -23.67 10.37 1.92
N ARG A 146 -24.14 9.52 2.84
CA ARG A 146 -25.19 8.52 2.57
C ARG A 146 -26.59 9.11 2.74
N HIS A 147 -27.46 8.86 1.76
CA HIS A 147 -28.89 9.18 1.84
C HIS A 147 -29.75 7.91 1.73
N SER A 148 -31.03 7.99 2.12
CA SER A 148 -32.03 6.93 1.93
C SER A 148 -32.09 6.45 0.47
N ARG A 149 -32.36 5.15 0.28
CA ARG A 149 -32.44 4.53 -1.06
C ARG A 149 -33.47 5.23 -1.96
N GLN A 150 -34.61 5.62 -1.38
CA GLN A 150 -35.70 6.31 -2.10
C GLN A 150 -35.24 7.66 -2.64
N MET A 151 -34.60 8.50 -1.81
CA MET A 151 -34.10 9.81 -2.26
C MET A 151 -33.01 9.66 -3.31
N ARG A 152 -32.07 8.73 -3.12
CA ARG A 152 -31.00 8.49 -4.09
C ARG A 152 -31.57 8.07 -5.46
N ALA A 153 -32.59 7.21 -5.46
CA ALA A 153 -33.28 6.82 -6.70
C ALA A 153 -34.02 7.99 -7.35
N LEU A 154 -34.66 8.86 -6.57
CA LEU A 154 -35.30 10.07 -7.07
C LEU A 154 -34.26 11.04 -7.70
N MET A 155 -33.16 11.32 -7.00
CA MET A 155 -32.07 12.18 -7.51
C MET A 155 -31.48 11.67 -8.82
N LEU A 156 -31.25 10.35 -8.93
CA LEU A 156 -30.75 9.73 -10.17
C LEU A 156 -31.77 9.75 -11.32
N LYS A 157 -33.08 9.70 -11.02
CA LYS A 157 -34.14 9.88 -12.04
C LYS A 157 -34.20 11.33 -12.51
N LEU A 158 -34.08 12.28 -11.60
CA LEU A 158 -34.07 13.71 -11.90
C LEU A 158 -32.87 14.12 -12.77
N SER A 159 -31.68 13.54 -12.55
CA SER A 159 -30.50 13.85 -13.38
C SER A 159 -30.67 13.40 -14.83
N ARG A 160 -31.48 12.37 -15.10
CA ARG A 160 -31.81 11.91 -16.46
C ARG A 160 -32.83 12.83 -17.15
N ALA A 161 -33.82 13.33 -16.40
CA ALA A 161 -34.86 14.21 -16.92
C ALA A 161 -34.32 15.57 -17.37
N LYS A 162 -33.16 16.00 -16.85
CA LYS A 162 -32.53 17.28 -17.20
C LYS A 162 -31.84 17.27 -18.58
N ASN A 163 -31.64 16.09 -19.17
CA ASN A 163 -31.00 15.90 -20.48
C ASN A 163 -32.01 15.47 -21.57
N MET A 164 -33.31 15.56 -21.29
CA MET A 164 -34.42 15.37 -22.23
C MET A 164 -35.10 16.72 -22.45
#